data_AF-A0A841UT19-F1
#
_entry.id   AF-A0A841UT19-F1
#
_cell.length_a   1.000
_cell.length_b   1.000
_cell.length_c   1.000
_cell.angle_alpha   90.00
_cell.angle_beta   90.00
_cell.angle_gamma   90.00
#
_symmetry.space_group_name_H-M   'P 1'
#
loop_
_entity.id
_entity.type
_entity.pdbx_description
1 polymer ?
#
loop_
_entity_poly.entity_id
_entity_poly.type
_entity_poly.pdbx_seq_one_letter_code
_entity_poly.pdbx_strand_id
1 'polypeptide(L)' 'MAQKAATLEISELMQFLRQELDDLPDERKPGNNRKYEVEDAVMAAFSVFFTQSPSFLDHQRLMKSNKGKDNAESL' A
#
# COMPACT_ATOMS: atom_id res chain seq x y z
N MET A 1 -15.56 31.12 -8.80
CA MET A 1 -14.15 30.79 -8.47
C MET A 1 -13.85 29.46 -9.13
N ALA A 2 -13.10 29.44 -10.23
CA ALA A 2 -12.75 28.18 -10.89
C ALA A 2 -11.76 27.42 -9.97
N GLN A 3 -12.11 26.21 -9.56
CA GLN A 3 -11.22 25.38 -8.76
C GLN A 3 -10.06 24.95 -9.64
N LYS A 4 -8.85 25.46 -9.37
CA LYS A 4 -7.63 24.96 -9.98
C LYS A 4 -7.44 23.52 -9.47
N ALA A 5 -7.51 22.55 -10.39
CA ALA A 5 -7.05 21.21 -10.09
C ALA A 5 -5.55 21.30 -9.79
N ALA A 6 -5.15 20.88 -8.59
CA ALA A 6 -3.74 20.68 -8.27
C ALA A 6 -3.28 19.40 -8.97
N THR A 7 -2.25 19.51 -9.79
CA THR A 7 -1.48 18.35 -10.27
C THR A 7 -0.48 17.98 -9.19
N LEU A 8 -0.53 16.72 -8.75
CA LEU A 8 0.37 16.15 -7.75
C LEU A 8 1.11 14.99 -8.42
N GLU A 9 2.44 15.01 -8.39
CA GLU A 9 3.24 13.90 -8.86
C GLU A 9 3.14 12.74 -7.86
N ILE A 10 3.26 11.50 -8.35
CA ILE A 10 3.18 10.31 -7.50
C ILE A 10 4.22 10.37 -6.37
N SER A 11 5.43 10.86 -6.65
CA SER A 11 6.47 11.02 -5.63
C SER A 11 6.07 11.98 -4.51
N GLU A 12 5.35 13.05 -4.85
CA GLU A 12 4.88 14.05 -3.88
C GLU A 12 3.77 13.48 -3.00
N LEU A 13 2.83 12.73 -3.60
CA LEU A 13 1.82 11.98 -2.86
C LEU A 13 2.45 10.98 -1.89
N MET A 14 3.44 10.22 -2.36
CA MET A 14 4.13 9.23 -1.54
C MET A 14 4.89 9.90 -0.39
N GLN A 15 5.55 11.03 -0.63
CA GLN A 15 6.24 11.78 0.41
C GLN A 15 5.26 12.32 1.47
N PHE A 16 4.14 12.88 1.03
CA PHE A 16 3.09 13.35 1.93
C PHE A 16 2.56 12.20 2.81
N LEU A 17 2.25 11.04 2.22
CA LEU A 17 1.80 9.88 2.97
C LEU A 17 2.83 9.43 4.01
N ARG A 18 4.12 9.38 3.67
CA ARG A 18 5.16 9.02 4.63
C ARG A 18 5.24 10.00 5.81
N GLN A 19 5.14 11.29 5.54
CA GLN A 19 5.13 12.31 6.59
C GLN A 19 3.97 12.14 7.57
N GLU A 20 2.79 11.78 7.07
CA GLU A 20 1.60 11.53 7.91
C GLU A 20 1.68 10.19 8.68
N LEU A 21 2.66 9.34 8.39
CA LEU A 21 2.82 8.01 8.99
C LEU A 21 4.05 7.89 9.91
N ASP A 22 4.94 8.89 9.90
CA ASP A 22 6.23 8.88 10.62
C ASP A 22 6.06 8.81 12.14
N ASP A 23 4.94 9.32 12.68
CA ASP A 23 4.64 9.33 14.11
C ASP A 23 3.75 8.17 14.58
N LEU A 24 3.51 7.17 13.72
CA LEU A 24 2.68 6.02 14.07
C LEU A 24 3.29 5.22 15.24
N PRO A 25 2.48 4.88 16.26
CA PRO A 25 2.96 4.10 17.38
C PRO A 25 3.31 2.68 16.96
N ASP A 26 4.47 2.19 17.41
CA ASP A 26 4.88 0.79 17.26
C ASP A 26 4.86 0.07 18.61
N GLU A 27 3.70 -0.52 18.95
CA GLU A 27 3.47 -1.28 20.19
C GLU A 27 4.05 -2.71 20.14
N ARG A 28 4.73 -3.09 19.05
CA ARG A 28 5.31 -4.44 18.92
C ARG A 28 6.50 -4.57 19.86
N LYS A 29 6.60 -5.73 20.52
CA LYS A 29 7.76 -6.06 21.38
C LYS A 29 9.07 -5.98 20.57
N PRO A 30 10.19 -5.53 21.17
CA PRO A 30 11.50 -5.57 20.52
C PRO A 30 11.86 -6.98 20.05
N GLY A 31 12.31 -7.10 18.80
CA GLY A 31 12.67 -8.38 18.19
C GLY A 31 12.68 -8.32 16.65
N ASN A 32 12.87 -9.48 16.02
CA ASN A 32 13.00 -9.60 14.56
C ASN A 32 11.72 -9.20 13.80
N ASN A 33 10.58 -9.13 14.47
CA ASN A 33 9.30 -8.66 13.93
C ASN A 33 9.26 -7.13 13.67
N ARG A 34 10.26 -6.37 14.14
CA ARG A 34 10.41 -4.92 13.88
C ARG A 34 11.39 -4.61 12.75
N LYS A 35 11.76 -5.60 11.92
CA LYS A 35 12.61 -5.41 10.73
C LYS A 35 12.03 -4.35 9.77
N TYR A 36 10.70 -4.25 9.71
CA TYR A 36 9.97 -3.25 8.94
C TYR A 36 9.18 -2.35 9.89
N GLU A 37 9.15 -1.07 9.57
CA GLU A 37 8.42 -0.06 10.34
C GLU A 37 6.91 -0.21 10.12
N VAL A 38 6.10 0.41 10.98
CA VAL A 38 4.64 0.39 10.81
C VAL A 38 4.26 1.13 9.54
N GLU A 39 4.94 2.24 9.24
CA GLU A 39 4.82 2.99 7.98
C GLU A 39 4.97 2.07 6.75
N ASP A 40 5.99 1.20 6.72
CA ASP A 40 6.22 0.29 5.58
C ASP A 40 4.99 -0.62 5.31
N ALA A 41 4.35 -1.10 6.37
CA ALA A 41 3.16 -1.95 6.26
C ALA A 41 1.95 -1.17 5.74
N VAL A 42 1.77 0.07 6.20
CA VAL A 42 0.68 0.95 5.72
C VAL A 42 0.90 1.32 4.25
N MET A 43 2.12 1.67 3.87
CA MET A 43 2.47 1.97 2.48
C MET A 43 2.29 0.75 1.57
N ALA A 44 2.61 -0.45 2.05
CA ALA A 44 2.33 -1.69 1.32
C ALA A 44 0.82 -1.90 1.11
N ALA A 45 0.00 -1.68 2.14
CA ALA A 45 -1.45 -1.77 2.01
C ALA A 45 -2.02 -0.73 1.04
N PHE A 46 -1.55 0.53 1.13
CA PHE A 46 -1.92 1.60 0.19
C PHE A 46 -1.62 1.22 -1.26
N SER A 47 -0.44 0.63 -1.50
CA SER A 47 0.01 0.25 -2.84
C SER A 47 -0.93 -0.73 -3.56
N VAL A 48 -1.58 -1.64 -2.80
CA VAL A 48 -2.52 -2.62 -3.36
C VAL A 48 -3.72 -1.95 -4.02
N PHE A 49 -4.18 -0.83 -3.47
CA PHE A 49 -5.38 -0.12 -3.95
C PHE A 49 -5.05 0.98 -4.97
N PHE A 50 -3.95 1.70 -4.77
CA PHE A 50 -3.69 2.97 -5.47
C PHE A 50 -2.52 2.91 -6.45
N THR A 51 -1.66 1.90 -6.34
CA THR A 51 -0.54 1.70 -7.27
C THR A 51 -0.65 0.31 -7.88
N GLN A 52 -1.66 0.12 -8.74
CA GLN A 52 -1.89 -1.17 -9.39
C GLN A 52 -0.59 -1.65 -10.06
N SER A 53 0.08 -2.59 -9.42
CA SER A 53 1.21 -3.27 -10.02
C SER A 53 0.68 -4.38 -10.89
N PRO A 54 1.04 -4.43 -12.19
CA PRO A 54 0.72 -5.57 -13.05
C PRO A 54 1.08 -6.91 -12.39
N SER A 55 2.18 -6.95 -11.61
CA SER A 55 2.61 -8.17 -10.90
C SER A 55 1.63 -8.63 -9.82
N PHE A 56 0.92 -7.73 -9.14
CA PHE A 56 -0.08 -8.10 -8.13
C PHE A 56 -1.32 -8.69 -8.80
N LEU A 57 -1.86 -8.01 -9.81
CA LEU A 57 -3.03 -8.49 -10.53
C LEU A 57 -2.75 -9.80 -11.27
N ASP A 58 -1.56 -9.95 -11.84
CA ASP A 58 -1.14 -11.22 -12.45
C ASP A 58 -0.99 -12.34 -11.41
N HIS A 59 -0.51 -12.02 -10.20
CA HIS A 59 -0.52 -12.96 -9.09
C HIS A 59 -1.94 -13.37 -8.66
N GLN A 60 -2.89 -12.41 -8.57
CA GLN A 60 -4.28 -12.72 -8.26
C GLN A 60 -4.93 -13.60 -9.35
N ARG A 61 -4.70 -13.29 -10.63
CA ARG A 61 -5.15 -14.12 -11.76
C ARG A 61 -4.61 -15.55 -11.70
N LEU A 62 -3.32 -15.70 -11.37
CA LEU A 62 -2.69 -17.01 -11.21
C LEU A 62 -3.26 -17.79 -10.01
N MET A 63 -3.46 -17.11 -8.88
CA MET A 63 -4.13 -17.64 -7.68
C MET A 63 -5.53 -18.17 -8.05
N LYS A 64 -6.33 -17.39 -8.79
CA LYS A 64 -7.66 -17.78 -9.23
C LYS A 64 -7.63 -19.02 -10.13
N SER A 65 -6.74 -19.04 -11.12
CA SER A 65 -6.58 -20.18 -12.03
C SER A 65 -6.16 -21.46 -11.29
N ASN A 66 -5.25 -21.36 -10.33
CA ASN A 66 -4.67 -22.53 -9.66
C ASN A 66 -5.48 -23.02 -8.46
N LYS A 67 -6.19 -22.12 -7.77
CA LYS A 67 -6.84 -22.42 -6.49
C LYS A 67 -8.35 -22.14 -6.48
N GLY A 68 -8.91 -21.65 -7.59
CA GLY A 68 -10.33 -21.32 -7.73
C GLY A 68 -10.78 -20.07 -6.95
N LYS A 69 -9.86 -19.41 -6.24
CA LYS A 69 -10.10 -18.19 -5.46
C LYS A 69 -8.90 -17.26 -5.56
N ASP A 70 -9.13 -15.98 -5.42
CA ASP A 70 -8.08 -14.98 -5.25
C ASP A 70 -8.46 -14.00 -4.13
N ASN A 71 -7.52 -13.14 -3.73
CA ASN A 71 -7.79 -12.18 -2.67
C ASN A 71 -8.57 -10.97 -3.19
N ALA A 72 -8.55 -10.68 -4.49
CA ALA A 72 -9.26 -9.56 -5.09
C ALA A 72 -10.79 -9.73 -5.08
N GLU A 73 -11.30 -10.96 -5.05
CA GLU A 73 -12.74 -11.24 -4.96
C GLU A 73 -13.37 -10.89 -3.60
N SER A 74 -12.55 -10.78 -2.55
CA SER A 74 -13.00 -10.52 -1.18
C SER A 74 -12.45 -9.23 -0.57
N LEU A 75 -11.74 -8.44 -1.37
CA LEU A 75 -11.12 -7.16 -0.98
C LEU A 75 -12.06 -5.99 -1.24
#